data_AF-A0A673MNU8-F1
#
_entry.id   AF-A0A673MNU8-F1
#
_cell.length_a   1.000
_cell.length_b   1.000
_cell.length_c   1.000
_cell.angle_alpha   90.00
_cell.angle_beta   90.00
_cell.angle_gamma   90.00
#
_symmetry.space_group_name_H-M   'P 1'
#
loop_
_entity.id
_entity.type
_entity.pdbx_description
1 polymer ?
#
loop_
_entity_poly.entity_id
_entity_poly.type
_entity_poly.pdbx_seq_one_letter_code
_entity_poly.pdbx_strand_id
1 'polypeptide(L)'
;MTLEEVVGCNSTDRKMETVREALEELLVAAQRQNCLTVGVYESAQLMNVDPDSVVLCVLATDEEDENDVALQIHFTLIQAFCCDIDINIVRVSGMRRLAQVLGEPLSTDSNANEPRDLHCILVTNPQAEHLKLNEVGSYCKESRCRNQWVPSIALQER
;
A
#
# COMPACT_ATOMS: atom_id res chain seq x y z
N MET A 1 28.28 1.27 -36.13
CA MET A 1 26.91 0.85 -35.80
C MET A 1 26.48 1.59 -34.56
N THR A 2 25.22 1.98 -34.53
CA THR A 2 24.60 3.03 -33.71
C THR A 2 24.55 2.71 -32.22
N LEU A 3 24.51 3.80 -31.44
CA LEU A 3 24.65 3.89 -29.99
C LEU A 3 23.28 4.26 -29.42
N GLU A 4 22.43 3.29 -29.11
CA GLU A 4 21.07 3.55 -28.58
C GLU A 4 20.57 2.42 -27.65
N GLU A 5 21.17 2.18 -26.47
CA GLU A 5 20.54 1.29 -25.45
C GLU A 5 20.75 1.69 -23.97
N VAL A 6 21.14 2.93 -23.65
CA VAL A 6 21.42 3.34 -22.23
C VAL A 6 20.31 4.20 -21.59
N VAL A 7 19.24 4.56 -22.31
CA VAL A 7 18.23 5.53 -21.81
C VAL A 7 17.01 4.88 -21.15
N GLY A 8 16.80 3.57 -21.31
CA GLY A 8 15.60 2.88 -20.77
C GLY A 8 15.57 2.75 -19.24
N CYS A 9 16.69 2.36 -18.62
CA CYS A 9 16.75 1.97 -17.21
C CYS A 9 16.46 3.13 -16.24
N ASN A 10 17.00 4.32 -16.52
CA ASN A 10 16.86 5.48 -15.63
C ASN A 10 15.42 6.01 -15.53
N SER A 11 14.57 5.73 -16.51
CA SER A 11 13.20 6.29 -16.55
C SER A 11 12.23 5.50 -15.67
N THR A 12 12.35 4.17 -15.64
CA THR A 12 11.51 3.27 -14.83
C THR A 12 11.86 3.37 -13.36
N ASP A 13 13.16 3.46 -13.03
CA ASP A 13 13.61 3.58 -11.65
C ASP A 13 13.16 4.91 -11.03
N ARG A 14 13.27 6.01 -11.78
CA ARG A 14 12.77 7.33 -11.33
C ARG A 14 11.26 7.35 -11.17
N LYS A 15 10.54 6.65 -12.05
CA LYS A 15 9.08 6.53 -11.94
C LYS A 15 8.69 5.74 -10.69
N MET A 16 9.36 4.63 -10.41
CA MET A 16 9.12 3.83 -9.21
C MET A 16 9.46 4.60 -7.93
N GLU A 17 10.52 5.40 -7.93
CA GLU A 17 10.83 6.29 -6.81
C GLU A 17 9.69 7.29 -6.56
N THR A 18 9.17 7.91 -7.63
CA THR A 18 8.07 8.87 -7.55
C THR A 18 6.80 8.22 -6.98
N VAL A 19 6.48 6.98 -7.40
CA VAL A 19 5.33 6.23 -6.88
C VAL A 19 5.52 5.87 -5.40
N ARG A 20 6.74 5.49 -5.00
CA ARG A 20 7.07 5.18 -3.61
C ARG A 20 6.90 6.41 -2.71
N GLU A 21 7.50 7.53 -3.10
CA GLU A 21 7.37 8.80 -2.37
C GLU A 21 5.91 9.25 -2.30
N ALA A 22 5.17 9.15 -3.42
CA ALA A 22 3.75 9.48 -3.46
C ALA A 22 2.93 8.60 -2.50
N LEU A 23 3.22 7.30 -2.40
CA LEU A 23 2.55 6.40 -1.47
C LEU A 23 2.83 6.77 -0.02
N GLU A 24 4.09 6.99 0.36
CA GLU A 24 4.45 7.39 1.73
C GLU A 24 3.76 8.70 2.12
N GLU A 25 3.85 9.71 1.27
CA GLU A 25 3.24 11.00 1.51
C GLU A 25 1.71 10.95 1.56
N LEU A 26 1.09 10.12 0.72
CA LEU A 26 -0.35 9.87 0.74
C LEU A 26 -0.79 9.25 2.06
N LEU A 27 -0.06 8.24 2.55
CA LEU A 27 -0.37 7.59 3.82
C LEU A 27 -0.25 8.56 5.00
N VAL A 28 0.82 9.36 5.06
CA VAL A 28 0.99 10.41 6.10
C VAL A 28 -0.16 11.40 6.08
N ALA A 29 -0.54 11.88 4.91
CA ALA A 29 -1.58 12.88 4.78
C ALA A 29 -2.98 12.32 5.07
N ALA A 30 -3.27 11.08 4.65
CA ALA A 30 -4.50 10.39 4.98
C ALA A 30 -4.60 10.11 6.48
N GLN A 31 -3.49 9.75 7.14
CA GLN A 31 -3.43 9.58 8.59
C GLN A 31 -3.81 10.87 9.31
N ARG A 32 -3.22 12.00 8.92
CA ARG A 32 -3.52 13.33 9.51
C ARG A 32 -4.99 13.75 9.33
N GLN A 33 -5.64 13.27 8.28
CA GLN A 33 -7.05 13.53 7.99
C GLN A 33 -8.00 12.51 8.64
N ASN A 34 -7.49 11.50 9.35
CA ASN A 34 -8.27 10.36 9.87
C ASN A 34 -9.02 9.61 8.76
N CYS A 35 -8.39 9.50 7.58
CA CYS A 35 -8.90 8.83 6.40
C CYS A 35 -8.20 7.46 6.17
N LEU A 36 -7.68 6.86 7.24
CA LEU A 36 -7.05 5.54 7.21
C LEU A 36 -7.82 4.55 8.09
N THR A 37 -8.02 3.35 7.55
CA THR A 37 -8.33 2.15 8.33
C THR A 37 -7.11 1.25 8.30
N VAL A 38 -6.66 0.79 9.46
CA VAL A 38 -5.39 0.07 9.62
C VAL A 38 -5.68 -1.23 10.36
N GLY A 39 -5.24 -2.34 9.80
CA GLY A 39 -5.49 -3.70 10.28
C GLY A 39 -6.34 -4.50 9.31
N VAL A 40 -6.06 -5.81 9.21
CA VAL A 40 -6.75 -6.75 8.32
C VAL A 40 -8.23 -6.84 8.68
N TYR A 41 -8.52 -6.94 9.98
CA TYR A 41 -9.88 -7.11 10.47
C TYR A 41 -10.73 -5.85 10.28
N GLU A 42 -10.19 -4.70 10.66
CA GLU A 42 -10.83 -3.38 10.51
C GLU A 42 -11.09 -3.08 9.03
N SER A 43 -10.13 -3.42 8.16
CA SER A 43 -10.28 -3.26 6.72
C SER A 43 -11.41 -4.13 6.17
N ALA A 44 -11.48 -5.40 6.56
CA ALA A 44 -12.59 -6.29 6.19
C ALA A 44 -13.93 -5.78 6.73
N GLN A 45 -13.98 -5.22 7.94
CA GLN A 45 -15.20 -4.61 8.48
C GLN A 45 -15.65 -3.42 7.65
N LEU A 46 -14.74 -2.48 7.33
CA LEU A 46 -15.08 -1.31 6.52
C LEU A 46 -15.59 -1.72 5.13
N MET A 47 -14.91 -2.64 4.47
CA MET A 47 -15.30 -3.13 3.15
C MET A 47 -16.67 -3.83 3.14
N ASN A 48 -17.10 -4.42 4.26
CA ASN A 48 -18.45 -4.98 4.39
C ASN A 48 -19.53 -3.91 4.60
N VAL A 49 -19.18 -2.74 5.14
CA VAL A 49 -20.14 -1.68 5.50
C VAL A 49 -20.24 -0.63 4.41
N ASP A 50 -19.11 -0.11 3.93
CA ASP A 50 -19.03 1.00 2.98
C ASP A 50 -17.80 0.88 2.06
N PRO A 51 -17.82 -0.08 1.11
CA PRO A 51 -16.71 -0.27 0.17
C PRO A 51 -16.53 0.90 -0.80
N ASP A 52 -17.58 1.67 -1.09
CA ASP A 52 -17.55 2.80 -2.01
C ASP A 52 -16.70 3.98 -1.48
N SER A 53 -16.49 4.03 -0.16
CA SER A 53 -15.64 5.04 0.49
C SER A 53 -14.13 4.82 0.25
N VAL A 54 -13.74 3.59 -0.11
CA VAL A 54 -12.34 3.15 -0.19
C VAL A 54 -11.78 3.45 -1.57
N VAL A 55 -10.65 4.16 -1.62
CA VAL A 55 -10.00 4.57 -2.88
C VAL A 55 -8.67 3.85 -3.16
N LEU A 56 -8.04 3.30 -2.11
CA LEU A 56 -6.80 2.54 -2.19
C LEU A 56 -6.74 1.51 -1.05
N CYS A 57 -6.31 0.30 -1.37
CA CYS A 57 -5.97 -0.76 -0.42
C CYS A 57 -4.46 -1.06 -0.51
N VAL A 58 -3.79 -1.08 0.64
CA VAL A 58 -2.37 -1.43 0.77
C VAL A 58 -2.28 -2.73 1.57
N LEU A 59 -1.69 -3.77 0.99
CA LEU A 59 -1.37 -5.02 1.68
C LEU A 59 0.13 -5.03 2.01
N ALA A 60 0.49 -4.92 3.29
CA ALA A 60 1.87 -4.85 3.73
C ALA A 60 2.37 -6.19 4.29
N THR A 61 3.50 -6.66 3.79
CA THR A 61 4.05 -7.97 4.16
C THR A 61 5.52 -8.04 3.81
N ASP A 62 6.31 -8.61 4.71
CA ASP A 62 7.72 -8.94 4.48
C ASP A 62 7.92 -10.46 4.40
N GLU A 63 9.15 -10.91 4.15
CA GLU A 63 9.48 -12.34 3.98
C GLU A 63 9.10 -13.19 5.20
N GLU A 64 9.10 -12.60 6.41
CA GLU A 64 8.75 -13.26 7.67
C GLU A 64 7.27 -13.69 7.72
N ASP A 65 6.41 -13.02 6.96
CA ASP A 65 4.95 -13.21 6.94
C ASP A 65 4.49 -14.22 5.88
N GLU A 66 5.38 -14.65 4.98
CA GLU A 66 5.03 -15.55 3.88
C GLU A 66 4.56 -16.94 4.38
N ASN A 67 5.02 -17.33 5.57
CA ASN A 67 4.64 -18.60 6.20
C ASN A 67 3.35 -18.52 7.04
N ASP A 68 2.79 -17.32 7.26
CA ASP A 68 1.52 -17.16 7.96
C ASP A 68 0.35 -17.46 7.01
N VAL A 69 -0.12 -18.71 7.05
CA VAL A 69 -1.24 -19.19 6.24
C VAL A 69 -2.52 -18.37 6.49
N ALA A 70 -2.78 -17.95 7.73
CA ALA A 70 -3.98 -17.19 8.04
C ALA A 70 -3.91 -15.81 7.39
N LEU A 71 -2.76 -15.14 7.47
CA LEU A 71 -2.54 -13.85 6.83
C LEU A 71 -2.65 -13.95 5.30
N GLN A 72 -2.04 -14.98 4.68
CA GLN A 72 -2.13 -15.17 3.23
C GLN A 72 -3.58 -15.44 2.76
N ILE A 73 -4.39 -16.13 3.57
CA ILE A 73 -5.83 -16.30 3.29
C ILE A 73 -6.52 -14.93 3.31
N HIS A 74 -6.30 -14.11 4.34
CA HIS A 74 -6.90 -12.78 4.41
C HIS A 74 -6.50 -11.90 3.22
N PHE A 75 -5.22 -11.89 2.84
CA PHE A 75 -4.78 -11.15 1.64
C PHE A 75 -5.46 -11.62 0.38
N THR A 76 -5.63 -12.93 0.22
CA THR A 76 -6.32 -13.49 -0.94
C THR A 76 -7.78 -13.02 -1.00
N LEU A 77 -8.47 -13.02 0.14
CA LEU A 77 -9.86 -12.57 0.25
C LEU A 77 -9.99 -11.07 -0.03
N ILE A 78 -9.14 -10.25 0.59
CA ILE A 78 -9.14 -8.78 0.41
C ILE A 78 -8.81 -8.43 -1.05
N GLN A 79 -7.82 -9.10 -1.64
CA GLN A 79 -7.47 -8.93 -3.04
C GLN A 79 -8.63 -9.27 -3.97
N ALA A 80 -9.30 -10.41 -3.77
CA ALA A 80 -10.46 -10.79 -4.56
C ALA A 80 -11.55 -9.72 -4.48
N PHE A 81 -11.87 -9.27 -3.26
CA PHE A 81 -12.85 -8.21 -3.04
C PHE A 81 -12.48 -6.91 -3.76
N CYS A 82 -11.26 -6.39 -3.55
CA CYS A 82 -10.81 -5.15 -4.17
C CYS A 82 -10.83 -5.22 -5.71
N CYS A 83 -10.48 -6.38 -6.28
CA CYS A 83 -10.54 -6.61 -7.72
C CYS A 83 -11.98 -6.60 -8.26
N ASP A 84 -12.92 -7.21 -7.55
CA ASP A 84 -14.32 -7.32 -7.99
C ASP A 84 -15.02 -5.96 -8.08
N ILE A 85 -14.64 -5.00 -7.23
CA ILE A 85 -15.23 -3.65 -7.18
C ILE A 85 -14.29 -2.54 -7.68
N ASP A 86 -13.20 -2.89 -8.35
CA ASP A 86 -12.20 -1.98 -8.94
C ASP A 86 -11.53 -0.99 -7.96
N ILE A 87 -11.34 -1.39 -6.70
CA ILE A 87 -10.49 -0.65 -5.77
C ILE A 87 -9.02 -0.79 -6.21
N ASN A 88 -8.27 0.32 -6.21
CA ASN A 88 -6.83 0.26 -6.41
C ASN A 88 -6.17 -0.50 -5.27
N ILE A 89 -5.38 -1.52 -5.58
CA ILE A 89 -4.71 -2.35 -4.59
C ILE A 89 -3.23 -2.46 -4.91
N VAL A 90 -2.38 -2.36 -3.89
CA VAL A 90 -0.92 -2.52 -3.99
C VAL A 90 -0.41 -3.43 -2.88
N ARG A 91 0.61 -4.24 -3.19
CA ARG A 91 1.40 -4.96 -2.18
C ARG A 91 2.61 -4.12 -1.80
N VAL A 92 2.92 -4.04 -0.52
CA VAL A 92 4.03 -3.24 0.00
C VAL A 92 4.95 -4.13 0.84
N SER A 93 6.26 -4.00 0.64
CA SER A 93 7.28 -4.53 1.54
C SER A 93 8.06 -3.40 2.21
N GLY A 94 8.81 -3.72 3.26
CA GLY A 94 9.46 -2.75 4.13
C GLY A 94 8.53 -2.30 5.26
N MET A 95 7.96 -3.25 6.02
CA MET A 95 7.03 -2.97 7.10
C MET A 95 7.63 -2.05 8.17
N ARG A 96 8.93 -2.17 8.44
CA ARG A 96 9.64 -1.26 9.35
C ARG A 96 9.56 0.19 8.89
N ARG A 97 9.74 0.44 7.59
CA ARG A 97 9.60 1.79 7.01
C ARG A 97 8.15 2.25 7.05
N LEU A 98 7.20 1.38 6.74
CA LEU A 98 5.78 1.69 6.83
C LEU A 98 5.37 2.12 8.25
N ALA A 99 5.85 1.42 9.28
CA ALA A 99 5.63 1.78 10.68
C ALA A 99 6.20 3.18 11.02
N GLN A 100 7.41 3.49 10.55
CA GLN A 100 8.01 4.82 10.71
C GLN A 100 7.19 5.92 10.01
N VAL A 101 6.71 5.66 8.80
CA VAL A 101 5.87 6.59 8.02
C VAL A 101 4.58 6.91 8.77
N LEU A 102 3.97 5.90 9.40
CA LEU A 102 2.75 6.05 10.20
C LEU A 102 3.01 6.51 11.64
N GLY A 103 4.26 6.79 12.02
CA GLY A 103 4.60 7.26 13.37
C GLY A 103 4.31 6.25 14.47
N GLU A 104 4.27 4.95 14.15
CA GLU A 104 4.13 3.90 15.15
C GLU A 104 5.41 3.79 15.99
N PRO A 105 5.29 3.65 17.31
CA PRO A 105 6.46 3.53 18.17
C PRO A 105 7.21 2.24 17.85
N LEU A 106 8.43 2.38 17.33
CA LEU A 106 9.37 1.29 17.12
C LEU A 106 9.98 0.82 18.46
N SER A 107 9.15 0.58 19.48
CA SER A 107 9.62 0.34 20.84
C SER A 107 9.13 -0.99 21.40
N THR A 108 10.10 -1.85 21.68
CA THR A 108 10.10 -2.97 22.63
C THR A 108 9.66 -2.56 24.05
N ASP A 109 9.45 -1.28 24.34
CA ASP A 109 9.25 -0.77 25.70
C ASP A 109 8.00 0.11 25.80
N SER A 110 6.82 -0.50 25.92
CA SER A 110 5.64 0.10 26.56
C SER A 110 4.63 -0.98 26.89
N ASN A 111 4.12 -0.96 28.12
CA ASN A 111 3.14 -1.89 28.68
C ASN A 111 1.73 -1.76 28.03
N ALA A 112 1.65 -1.82 26.70
CA ALA A 112 0.43 -1.80 25.93
C ALA A 112 0.44 -2.96 24.93
N ASN A 113 -0.50 -3.88 25.14
CA ASN A 113 -1.17 -4.77 24.18
C ASN A 113 -0.64 -4.74 22.74
N GLU A 114 -0.19 -5.92 22.26
CA GLU A 114 0.02 -6.38 20.87
C GLU A 114 0.53 -5.37 19.81
N PRO A 115 1.55 -5.74 18.99
CA PRO A 115 1.98 -4.90 17.87
C PRO A 115 0.77 -4.59 16.97
N ARG A 116 0.62 -3.31 16.60
CA ARG A 116 -0.49 -2.86 15.76
C ARG A 116 -0.42 -3.58 14.41
N ASP A 117 -1.53 -4.19 13.99
CA ASP A 117 -1.63 -4.86 12.70
C ASP A 117 -1.54 -3.81 11.57
N LEU A 118 -0.42 -3.80 10.85
CA LEU A 118 -0.18 -2.92 9.69
C LEU A 118 -0.33 -3.66 8.36
N HIS A 119 -0.78 -4.92 8.36
CA HIS A 119 -0.77 -5.76 7.17
C HIS A 119 -1.83 -5.37 6.13
N CYS A 120 -2.86 -4.62 6.53
CA CYS A 120 -3.81 -4.02 5.60
C CYS A 120 -4.11 -2.58 5.98
N ILE A 121 -4.04 -1.67 5.02
CA ILE A 121 -4.39 -0.27 5.19
C ILE A 121 -5.33 0.15 4.07
N LEU A 122 -6.50 0.66 4.43
CA LEU A 122 -7.43 1.29 3.49
C LEU A 122 -7.31 2.80 3.60
N VAL A 123 -7.20 3.45 2.45
CA VAL A 123 -7.35 4.89 2.33
C VAL A 123 -8.77 5.17 1.88
N THR A 124 -9.50 5.94 2.69
CA THR A 124 -10.81 6.49 2.30
C THR A 124 -10.62 7.90 1.77
N ASN A 125 -11.43 8.31 0.80
CA ASN A 125 -11.33 9.55 0.00
C ASN A 125 -10.59 10.74 0.69
N PRO A 126 -9.26 10.88 0.50
CA PRO A 126 -8.48 11.92 1.15
C PRO A 126 -8.69 13.22 0.37
N GLN A 127 -9.54 14.10 0.89
CA GLN A 127 -9.99 15.34 0.24
C GLN A 127 -8.84 16.25 -0.22
N ALA A 128 -7.62 16.08 0.33
CA ALA A 128 -6.49 16.97 0.09
C ALA A 128 -5.37 16.42 -0.83
N GLU A 129 -5.35 15.13 -1.19
CA GLU A 129 -4.17 14.49 -1.80
C GLU A 129 -4.44 13.78 -3.13
N HIS A 130 -5.30 14.39 -3.95
CA HIS A 130 -5.68 13.84 -5.26
C HIS A 130 -4.49 13.59 -6.20
N LEU A 131 -3.42 14.40 -6.12
CA LEU A 131 -2.24 14.21 -6.98
C LEU A 131 -1.49 12.91 -6.67
N LYS A 132 -1.20 12.66 -5.38
CA LYS A 132 -0.48 11.45 -4.94
C LYS A 132 -1.33 10.20 -5.13
N LEU A 133 -2.62 10.31 -4.81
CA LEU A 133 -3.57 9.24 -5.07
C LEU A 133 -3.67 8.92 -6.57
N ASN A 134 -3.62 9.93 -7.45
CA ASN A 134 -3.64 9.71 -8.89
C ASN A 134 -2.33 9.10 -9.41
N GLU A 135 -1.18 9.43 -8.82
CA GLU A 135 0.10 8.81 -9.18
C GLU A 135 0.09 7.30 -8.84
N VAL A 136 -0.27 6.95 -7.60
CA VAL A 136 -0.41 5.55 -7.17
C VAL A 136 -1.51 4.83 -7.96
N GLY A 137 -2.66 5.47 -8.18
CA GLY A 137 -3.75 4.92 -8.97
C GLY A 137 -3.38 4.70 -10.44
N SER A 138 -2.58 5.59 -11.04
CA SER A 138 -2.06 5.42 -12.40
C SER A 138 -1.08 4.26 -12.48
N TYR A 139 -0.24 4.08 -11.46
CA TYR A 139 0.63 2.92 -11.34
C TYR A 139 -0.16 1.60 -11.26
N CYS A 140 -1.23 1.55 -10.45
CA CYS A 140 -2.12 0.38 -10.39
C CYS A 140 -2.74 0.07 -11.76
N LYS A 141 -3.28 1.09 -12.43
CA LYS A 141 -3.91 0.94 -13.76
C LYS A 141 -2.92 0.45 -14.82
N GLU A 142 -1.73 1.03 -14.88
CA GLU A 142 -0.70 0.59 -15.83
C GLU A 142 -0.28 -0.86 -15.56
N SER A 143 -0.16 -1.24 -14.28
CA SER A 143 0.18 -2.61 -13.88
C SER A 143 -0.91 -3.61 -14.29
N ARG A 144 -2.18 -3.26 -14.13
CA ARG A 144 -3.31 -4.08 -14.61
C ARG A 144 -3.25 -4.30 -16.11
N CYS A 145 -2.90 -3.27 -16.91
CA CYS A 145 -2.69 -3.42 -18.35
C CYS A 145 -1.56 -4.41 -18.72
N ARG A 146 -0.65 -4.69 -17.78
CA ARG A 146 0.44 -5.68 -17.91
C ARG A 146 0.11 -7.03 -17.27
N ASN A 147 -1.16 -7.28 -16.94
CA ASN A 147 -1.63 -8.48 -16.22
C ASN A 147 -1.06 -8.62 -14.79
N GLN A 148 -0.58 -7.53 -14.20
CA GLN A 148 -0.16 -7.46 -12.80
C GLN A 148 -1.30 -6.84 -11.99
N TRP A 149 -2.21 -7.70 -11.50
CA TRP A 149 -3.44 -7.27 -10.80
C TRP A 149 -3.17 -6.60 -9.46
N VAL A 150 -2.13 -7.05 -8.75
CA VAL A 150 -1.65 -6.45 -7.51
C VAL A 150 -0.17 -6.12 -7.68
N PRO A 151 0.17 -4.90 -8.12
CA PRO A 151 1.56 -4.50 -8.23
C PRO A 151 2.21 -4.36 -6.85
N SER A 152 3.53 -4.56 -6.81
CA SER A 152 4.33 -4.43 -5.59
C SER A 152 5.11 -3.12 -5.55
N ILE A 153 5.31 -2.59 -4.34
CA ILE A 153 6.15 -1.42 -4.05
C ILE A 153 7.01 -1.77 -2.84
N ALA A 154 8.33 -1.73 -2.99
CA ALA A 154 9.25 -1.91 -1.87
C ALA A 154 9.58 -0.55 -1.25
N LEU A 155 9.23 -0.33 0.01
CA LEU A 155 9.67 0.85 0.77
C LEU A 155 11.12 0.66 1.21
N GLN A 156 11.91 1.73 1.13
CA GLN A 156 13.34 1.69 1.48
C GLN A 156 13.60 2.47 2.76
N GLU A 157 14.54 1.97 3.57
CA GLU A 157 15.10 2.73 4.69
C GLU A 157 15.87 3.94 4.15
N ARG A 158 15.77 5.09 4.82
CA ARG A 158 16.44 6.34 4.44
C ARG A 158 17.75 6.51 5.20
#